data_AF-A0A822YRI7-F1
#
_entry.id   AF-A0A822YRI7-F1
#
_cell.length_a   1.000
_cell.length_b   1.000
_cell.length_c   1.000
_cell.angle_alpha   90.00
_cell.angle_beta   90.00
_cell.angle_gamma   90.00
#
_symmetry.space_group_name_H-M   'P 1'
#
loop_
_entity.id
_entity.type
_entity.pdbx_description
1 polymer ?
#
loop_
_entity_poly.entity_id
_entity_poly.type
_entity_poly.pdbx_seq_one_letter_code
_entity_poly.pdbx_strand_id
1 'polypeptide(L)'
;MKNATVDISAFSICLNITSWEFMISLGFLSAACVRVANELGRGDAKAAIFSIKVNLCTSLCIGLLFWVLALVFGHVISYAFTSSTEIAKAVSSLSVLLAFSILLNSIQPVLSGVAIGAGWQAIVAYVNISCYYVVGVPVGIILGYVAGLELGVSGLE
;
A
#
# COMPACT_ATOMS: atom_id res chain seq x y z
N MET A 1 17.50 24.91 -1.29
CA MET A 1 17.76 23.47 -1.51
C MET A 1 17.90 22.61 -0.23
N LYS A 2 17.94 23.18 0.99
CA LYS A 2 18.04 22.38 2.23
C LYS A 2 16.76 21.59 2.56
N ASN A 3 15.57 22.13 2.21
CA ASN A 3 14.28 21.44 2.34
C ASN A 3 14.15 20.24 1.41
N ALA A 4 14.57 20.33 0.14
CA ALA A 4 14.45 19.23 -0.80
C ALA A 4 15.19 17.97 -0.33
N THR A 5 16.38 18.11 0.27
CA THR A 5 17.11 16.96 0.85
C THR A 5 16.38 16.37 2.05
N VAL A 6 15.75 17.21 2.89
CA VAL A 6 14.95 16.76 4.04
C VAL A 6 13.69 16.03 3.59
N ASP A 7 12.99 16.58 2.60
CA ASP A 7 11.75 16.01 2.05
C ASP A 7 12.01 14.68 1.34
N ILE A 8 13.06 14.59 0.50
CA ILE A 8 13.45 13.34 -0.17
C ILE A 8 13.88 12.29 0.85
N SER A 9 14.61 12.69 1.90
CA SER A 9 15.05 11.77 2.95
C SER A 9 13.87 11.25 3.77
N ALA A 10 12.94 12.13 4.14
CA ALA A 10 11.70 11.77 4.82
C ALA A 10 10.87 10.82 3.95
N PHE A 11 10.70 11.13 2.67
CA PHE A 11 9.99 10.29 1.71
C PHE A 11 10.65 8.92 1.54
N SER A 12 11.98 8.84 1.47
CA SER A 12 12.71 7.57 1.40
C SER A 12 12.48 6.68 2.63
N ILE A 13 12.46 7.27 3.83
CA ILE A 13 12.09 6.55 5.07
C ILE A 13 10.65 6.02 4.96
N CYS A 14 9.73 6.86 4.49
CA CYS A 14 8.34 6.48 4.27
C CYS A 14 8.22 5.28 3.31
N LEU A 15 8.94 5.32 2.18
CA LEU A 15 8.98 4.23 1.20
C LEU A 15 9.54 2.93 1.78
N ASN A 16 10.56 3.01 2.65
CA ASN A 16 11.10 1.82 3.33
C ASN A 16 10.06 1.16 4.24
N ILE A 17 9.34 1.96 5.03
CA ILE A 17 8.26 1.46 5.90
C ILE A 17 7.16 0.81 5.06
N THR A 18 6.73 1.46 3.98
CA THR A 18 5.73 0.90 3.06
C THR A 18 6.25 -0.38 2.38
N SER A 19 7.55 -0.47 2.06
CA SER A 19 8.11 -1.67 1.45
C SER A 19 8.07 -2.88 2.38
N TRP A 20 8.32 -2.68 3.69
CA TRP A 20 8.20 -3.75 4.68
C TRP A 20 6.76 -4.21 4.85
N GLU A 21 5.80 -3.29 4.90
CA GLU A 21 4.38 -3.62 4.93
C GLU A 21 3.96 -4.36 3.65
N PHE A 22 4.44 -3.92 2.50
CA PHE A 22 4.15 -4.55 1.22
C PHE A 22 4.58 -6.02 1.17
N MET A 23 5.70 -6.39 1.81
CA MET A 23 6.12 -7.80 1.92
C MET A 23 5.11 -8.66 2.70
N ILE A 24 4.50 -8.11 3.76
CA ILE A 24 3.44 -8.79 4.52
C ILE A 24 2.22 -8.99 3.62
N SER A 25 1.85 -7.93 2.90
CA SER A 25 0.77 -7.91 1.92
C SER A 25 0.95 -8.93 0.78
N LEU A 26 2.17 -9.12 0.28
CA LEU A 26 2.51 -10.18 -0.69
C LEU A 26 2.35 -11.59 -0.09
N GLY A 27 2.69 -11.77 1.18
CA GLY A 27 2.45 -13.02 1.91
C GLY A 27 0.95 -13.38 1.93
N PHE A 28 0.09 -12.41 2.21
CA PHE A 28 -1.37 -12.60 2.16
C PHE A 28 -1.88 -12.89 0.75
N LEU A 29 -1.37 -12.21 -0.28
CA LEU A 29 -1.71 -12.48 -1.68
C LEU A 29 -1.41 -13.94 -2.03
N SER A 30 -0.23 -14.46 -1.68
CA SER A 30 0.16 -15.84 -1.95
C SER A 30 -0.73 -16.84 -1.19
N ALA A 31 -0.95 -16.63 0.11
CA ALA A 31 -1.82 -17.48 0.92
C ALA A 31 -3.27 -17.49 0.39
N ALA A 32 -3.78 -16.35 -0.03
CA ALA A 32 -5.12 -16.24 -0.60
C ALA A 32 -5.23 -16.95 -1.95
N CYS A 33 -4.23 -16.79 -2.81
CA CYS A 33 -4.15 -17.47 -4.09
C CYS A 33 -4.20 -18.99 -3.92
N VAL A 34 -3.33 -19.57 -3.08
CA VAL A 34 -3.26 -21.03 -2.87
C VAL A 34 -4.57 -21.58 -2.27
N ARG A 35 -5.14 -20.89 -1.28
CA ARG A 35 -6.36 -21.35 -0.61
C ARG A 35 -7.56 -21.32 -1.55
N VAL A 36 -7.73 -20.25 -2.32
CA VAL A 36 -8.81 -20.13 -3.32
C VAL A 36 -8.62 -21.16 -4.44
N ALA A 37 -7.40 -21.31 -4.97
CA ALA A 37 -7.10 -22.29 -6.01
C ALA A 37 -7.40 -23.73 -5.57
N ASN A 38 -7.05 -24.10 -4.33
CA ASN A 38 -7.33 -25.42 -3.79
C ASN A 38 -8.83 -25.69 -3.63
N GLU A 39 -9.60 -24.74 -3.07
CA GLU A 39 -11.05 -24.94 -2.89
C GLU A 39 -11.79 -24.99 -4.25
N LEU A 40 -11.39 -24.17 -5.22
CA LEU A 40 -11.91 -24.25 -6.59
C LEU A 40 -11.52 -25.57 -7.27
N GLY A 41 -10.27 -26.03 -7.11
CA GLY A 41 -9.79 -27.30 -7.66
C GLY A 41 -10.53 -28.53 -7.08
N ARG A 42 -11.08 -28.41 -5.87
CA ARG A 42 -11.94 -29.42 -5.25
C ARG A 42 -13.39 -29.39 -5.74
N GLY A 43 -13.77 -28.40 -6.56
CA GLY A 43 -15.14 -28.21 -7.05
C GLY A 43 -16.12 -27.66 -6.01
N ASP A 44 -15.64 -27.21 -4.84
CA ASP A 44 -16.49 -26.66 -3.79
C ASP A 44 -16.53 -25.12 -3.83
N ALA A 45 -17.47 -24.60 -4.63
CA ALA A 45 -17.67 -23.16 -4.76
C ALA A 45 -18.05 -22.47 -3.43
N LYS A 46 -18.73 -23.18 -2.51
CA LYS A 46 -19.11 -22.61 -1.21
C LYS A 46 -17.89 -22.43 -0.33
N ALA A 47 -17.00 -23.43 -0.29
CA ALA A 47 -15.74 -23.34 0.43
C ALA A 47 -14.82 -22.26 -0.14
N ALA A 48 -14.77 -22.10 -1.47
CA ALA A 48 -14.03 -21.02 -2.11
C ALA A 48 -14.54 -19.63 -1.67
N ILE A 49 -15.86 -19.39 -1.71
CA ILE A 49 -16.45 -18.11 -1.25
C ILE A 49 -16.18 -17.88 0.24
N PHE A 50 -16.25 -18.92 1.07
CA PHE A 50 -15.93 -18.81 2.48
C PHE A 50 -14.46 -18.41 2.71
N SER A 51 -13.53 -19.04 1.98
CA SER A 51 -12.10 -18.68 2.01
C SER A 51 -11.87 -17.22 1.64
N ILE A 52 -12.55 -16.71 0.60
CA ILE A 52 -12.46 -15.32 0.18
C ILE A 52 -12.89 -14.38 1.32
N LYS A 53 -14.04 -14.66 1.95
CA LYS A 53 -14.55 -13.85 3.07
C LYS A 53 -13.60 -13.83 4.26
N VAL A 54 -13.06 -15.00 4.62
CA VAL A 54 -12.11 -15.11 5.74
C VAL A 54 -10.83 -14.32 5.44
N ASN A 55 -10.24 -14.49 4.25
CA ASN A 55 -9.01 -13.79 3.90
C ASN A 55 -9.21 -12.27 3.85
N LEU A 56 -10.34 -11.79 3.31
CA LEU A 56 -10.66 -10.36 3.31
C LEU A 56 -10.83 -9.81 4.73
N CYS A 57 -11.54 -10.53 5.60
CA CYS A 57 -11.71 -10.12 6.99
C CYS A 57 -10.36 -10.08 7.73
N THR A 58 -9.52 -11.11 7.58
CA THR A 58 -8.19 -11.16 8.19
C THR A 58 -7.30 -10.03 7.69
N SER A 59 -7.26 -9.79 6.38
CA SER A 59 -6.50 -8.67 5.80
C SER A 59 -7.00 -7.32 6.31
N LEU A 60 -8.31 -7.08 6.35
CA LEU A 60 -8.87 -5.83 6.90
C LEU A 60 -8.50 -5.63 8.37
N CYS A 61 -8.59 -6.67 9.20
CA CYS A 61 -8.20 -6.59 10.62
C CYS A 61 -6.72 -6.24 10.78
N ILE A 62 -5.85 -6.84 9.97
CA ILE A 62 -4.41 -6.60 10.01
C ILE A 62 -4.07 -5.21 9.46
N GLY A 63 -4.69 -4.81 8.36
CA GLY A 63 -4.57 -3.46 7.79
C GLY A 63 -5.03 -2.39 8.76
N LEU A 64 -6.15 -2.59 9.46
CA LEU A 64 -6.61 -1.69 10.52
C LEU A 64 -5.63 -1.62 11.70
N LEU A 65 -5.05 -2.75 12.10
CA LEU A 65 -4.05 -2.80 13.14
C LEU A 65 -2.79 -2.00 12.74
N PHE A 66 -2.26 -2.22 11.54
CA PHE A 66 -1.12 -1.44 11.04
C PHE A 66 -1.46 0.03 10.82
N TRP A 67 -2.69 0.35 10.41
CA TRP A 67 -3.17 1.72 10.28
C TRP A 67 -3.16 2.46 11.63
N VAL A 68 -3.73 1.85 12.67
CA VAL A 68 -3.72 2.42 14.03
C VAL A 68 -2.29 2.54 14.55
N LEU A 69 -1.45 1.51 14.34
CA LEU A 69 -0.05 1.57 14.74
C LEU A 69 0.71 2.70 14.03
N ALA A 70 0.50 2.89 12.73
CA ALA A 70 1.13 3.96 11.95
C ALA A 70 0.65 5.36 12.41
N LEU A 71 -0.60 5.52 12.81
CA LEU A 71 -1.11 6.79 13.35
C LEU A 71 -0.59 7.07 14.76
N VAL A 72 -0.59 6.08 15.65
CA VAL A 72 -0.21 6.26 17.06
C VAL A 72 1.30 6.32 17.24
N PHE A 73 2.04 5.43 16.56
CA PHE A 73 3.50 5.33 16.67
C PHE A 73 4.24 6.05 15.55
N GLY A 74 3.54 6.72 14.61
CA GLY A 74 4.15 7.45 13.50
C GLY A 74 5.25 8.42 13.95
N HIS A 75 5.01 9.16 15.04
CA HIS A 75 6.00 10.08 15.61
C HIS A 75 7.21 9.33 16.20
N VAL A 76 7.01 8.18 16.87
CA VAL A 76 8.09 7.39 17.49
C VAL A 76 8.93 6.67 16.43
N ILE A 77 8.27 6.12 15.41
CA ILE A 77 8.92 5.47 14.26
C ILE A 77 9.78 6.49 13.51
N SER A 78 9.29 7.73 13.35
CA SER A 78 10.07 8.81 12.72
C SER A 78 11.41 9.03 13.43
N TYR A 79 11.41 9.10 14.76
CA TYR A 79 12.64 9.27 15.56
C TYR A 79 13.53 8.02 15.62
N ALA A 80 13.00 6.83 15.30
CA ALA A 80 13.80 5.62 15.19
C ALA A 80 14.65 5.59 13.90
N PHE A 81 14.17 6.23 12.83
CA PHE A 81 14.86 6.30 11.53
C PHE A 81 15.73 7.55 11.37
N THR A 82 15.51 8.62 12.16
CA THR A 82 16.32 9.83 12.09
C THR A 82 16.50 10.52 13.44
N SER A 83 17.72 11.00 13.70
CA SER A 83 18.02 11.86 14.86
C SER A 83 17.78 13.34 14.57
N SER A 84 17.50 13.72 13.32
CA SER A 84 17.24 15.12 12.94
C SER A 84 15.77 15.47 13.15
N THR A 85 15.52 16.49 13.97
CA THR A 85 14.17 16.99 14.27
C THR A 85 13.44 17.51 13.04
N GLU A 86 14.17 18.04 12.04
CA GLU A 86 13.60 18.51 10.77
C GLU A 86 13.05 17.35 9.93
N ILE A 87 13.80 16.25 9.83
CA ILE A 87 13.39 15.05 9.08
C ILE A 87 12.26 14.34 9.83
N ALA A 88 12.34 14.23 11.16
CA ALA A 88 11.28 13.60 11.95
C ALA A 88 9.93 14.34 11.82
N LYS A 89 9.95 15.67 11.75
CA LYS A 89 8.74 16.48 11.54
C LYS A 89 8.16 16.29 10.13
N ALA A 90 9.01 16.20 9.10
CA ALA A 90 8.58 15.91 7.74
C ALA A 90 7.96 14.51 7.61
N VAL A 91 8.58 13.48 8.21
CA VAL A 91 8.00 12.12 8.26
C VAL A 91 6.68 12.09 9.01
N SER A 92 6.57 12.80 10.14
CA SER A 92 5.33 12.91 10.91
C SER A 92 4.19 13.53 10.07
N SER A 93 4.48 14.56 9.27
CA SER A 93 3.50 15.15 8.34
C SER A 93 3.04 14.16 7.26
N LEU A 94 3.93 13.26 6.81
CA LEU A 94 3.63 12.20 5.84
C LEU A 94 2.97 10.98 6.49
N SER A 95 3.06 10.82 7.82
CA SER A 95 2.60 9.64 8.55
C SER A 95 1.11 9.36 8.40
N VAL A 96 0.28 10.41 8.28
CA VAL A 96 -1.16 10.25 8.03
C VAL A 96 -1.39 9.68 6.64
N LEU A 97 -0.72 10.24 5.63
CA LEU A 97 -0.79 9.75 4.24
C LEU A 97 -0.28 8.31 4.13
N LEU A 98 0.81 7.99 4.83
CA LEU A 98 1.35 6.65 4.93
C LEU A 98 0.37 5.68 5.56
N ALA A 99 -0.26 6.05 6.68
CA ALA A 99 -1.23 5.20 7.34
C ALA A 99 -2.37 4.86 6.38
N PHE A 100 -2.98 5.86 5.73
CA PHE A 100 -4.03 5.60 4.72
C PHE A 100 -3.53 4.74 3.56
N SER A 101 -2.29 4.96 3.11
CA SER A 101 -1.67 4.14 2.06
C SER A 101 -1.51 2.68 2.48
N ILE A 102 -1.13 2.41 3.72
CA ILE A 102 -1.04 1.06 4.30
C ILE A 102 -2.43 0.40 4.37
N LEU A 103 -3.45 1.14 4.82
CA LEU A 103 -4.81 0.61 4.89
C LEU A 103 -5.32 0.19 3.51
N LEU A 104 -5.11 1.03 2.49
CA LEU A 104 -5.49 0.73 1.11
C LEU A 104 -4.67 -0.41 0.51
N ASN A 105 -3.35 -0.43 0.76
CA ASN A 105 -2.46 -1.51 0.31
C ASN A 105 -2.74 -2.84 0.98
N SER A 106 -3.40 -2.89 2.13
CA SER A 106 -3.73 -4.17 2.75
C SER A 106 -4.81 -4.95 1.97
N ILE A 107 -5.72 -4.25 1.30
CA ILE A 107 -6.90 -4.85 0.64
C ILE A 107 -6.58 -5.31 -0.80
N GLN A 108 -5.89 -4.47 -1.56
CA GLN A 108 -5.61 -4.71 -2.99
C GLN A 108 -4.89 -6.06 -3.27
N PRO A 109 -3.84 -6.46 -2.52
CA PRO A 109 -3.13 -7.71 -2.72
C PRO A 109 -4.01 -8.92 -2.41
N VAL A 110 -4.88 -8.86 -1.41
CA VAL A 110 -5.76 -9.99 -1.09
C VAL A 110 -6.82 -10.20 -2.18
N LEU A 111 -7.42 -9.11 -2.68
CA LEU A 111 -8.34 -9.19 -3.82
C LEU A 111 -7.64 -9.71 -5.08
N SER A 112 -6.43 -9.23 -5.35
CA SER A 112 -5.62 -9.70 -6.47
C SER A 112 -5.26 -11.18 -6.30
N GLY A 113 -4.89 -11.61 -5.10
CA GLY A 113 -4.55 -13.00 -4.79
C GLY A 113 -5.74 -13.94 -4.96
N VAL A 114 -6.94 -13.52 -4.55
CA VAL A 114 -8.19 -14.26 -4.81
C VAL A 114 -8.44 -14.41 -6.32
N ALA A 115 -8.35 -13.32 -7.08
CA ALA A 115 -8.61 -13.34 -8.51
C ALA A 115 -7.57 -14.17 -9.28
N ILE A 116 -6.29 -14.09 -8.88
CA ILE A 116 -5.21 -14.94 -9.44
C ILE A 116 -5.47 -16.41 -9.09
N GLY A 117 -5.85 -16.72 -7.85
CA GLY A 117 -6.20 -18.07 -7.41
C GLY A 117 -7.41 -18.67 -8.14
N ALA A 118 -8.33 -17.83 -8.62
CA ALA A 118 -9.45 -18.22 -9.48
C ALA A 118 -9.07 -18.36 -10.97
N GLY A 119 -7.81 -18.10 -11.35
CA GLY A 119 -7.32 -18.19 -12.72
C GLY A 119 -7.43 -16.90 -13.54
N TRP A 120 -7.86 -15.79 -12.94
CA TRP A 120 -8.06 -14.50 -13.63
C TRP A 120 -6.81 -13.60 -13.65
N GLN A 121 -5.62 -14.19 -13.51
CA GLN A 121 -4.35 -13.46 -13.46
C GLN A 121 -4.13 -12.48 -14.62
N ALA A 122 -4.56 -12.84 -15.84
CA ALA A 122 -4.45 -11.97 -17.01
C ALA A 122 -5.31 -10.70 -16.88
N ILE A 123 -6.56 -10.85 -16.40
CA ILE A 123 -7.48 -9.72 -16.18
C ILE A 123 -6.89 -8.80 -15.11
N VAL A 124 -6.40 -9.36 -14.01
CA VAL A 124 -5.76 -8.59 -12.92
C VAL A 124 -4.56 -7.80 -13.44
N ALA A 125 -3.71 -8.41 -14.28
CA ALA A 125 -2.56 -7.75 -14.88
C ALA A 125 -2.97 -6.57 -15.78
N TYR A 126 -3.95 -6.77 -16.68
CA TYR A 126 -4.46 -5.70 -17.55
C TYR A 126 -5.07 -4.55 -16.75
N VAL A 127 -5.90 -4.85 -15.74
CA VAL A 127 -6.52 -3.84 -14.88
C VAL A 127 -5.47 -3.04 -14.11
N ASN A 128 -4.43 -3.70 -13.58
CA ASN A 128 -3.36 -3.03 -12.85
C ASN A 128 -2.58 -2.06 -13.76
N ILE A 129 -2.11 -2.52 -14.92
CA ILE A 129 -1.40 -1.67 -15.89
C ILE A 129 -2.28 -0.49 -16.34
N SER A 130 -3.55 -0.77 -16.65
CA SER A 130 -4.49 0.27 -17.10
C SER A 130 -4.69 1.32 -16.02
N CYS A 131 -4.91 0.90 -14.77
CA CYS A 131 -5.11 1.83 -13.66
C CYS A 131 -3.84 2.69 -13.43
N TYR A 132 -2.66 2.08 -13.46
CA TYR A 132 -1.41 2.78 -13.19
C TYR A 132 -1.08 3.83 -14.27
N TYR A 133 -1.21 3.47 -15.55
CA TYR A 133 -0.81 4.35 -16.66
C TYR A 133 -1.93 5.25 -17.18
N VAL A 134 -3.17 4.78 -17.22
CA VAL A 134 -4.30 5.55 -17.79
C VAL A 134 -4.94 6.46 -16.75
N VAL A 135 -4.93 6.08 -15.47
CA VAL A 135 -5.53 6.88 -14.39
C VAL A 135 -4.45 7.52 -13.53
N GLY A 136 -3.48 6.72 -13.06
CA GLY A 136 -2.42 7.20 -12.16
C GLY A 136 -1.58 8.33 -12.77
N VAL A 137 -1.11 8.16 -14.01
CA VAL A 137 -0.27 9.18 -14.67
C VAL A 137 -1.04 10.49 -14.92
N PRO A 138 -2.26 10.50 -15.51
CA PRO A 138 -2.99 11.76 -15.71
C PRO A 138 -3.38 12.44 -14.40
N VAL A 139 -3.83 11.67 -13.41
CA VAL A 139 -4.15 12.22 -12.07
C VAL A 139 -2.91 12.81 -11.42
N GLY A 140 -1.75 12.14 -11.53
CA GLY A 140 -0.46 12.63 -11.05
C GLY A 140 -0.03 13.94 -11.73
N ILE A 141 -0.19 14.03 -13.06
CA ILE A 141 0.10 15.26 -13.82
C ILE A 141 -0.85 16.39 -13.39
N ILE A 142 -2.15 16.12 -13.26
CA ILE A 142 -3.13 17.13 -12.85
C ILE A 142 -2.84 17.63 -11.42
N LEU A 143 -2.56 16.72 -10.49
CA LEU A 143 -2.21 17.08 -9.10
C LEU A 143 -0.89 17.86 -9.03
N GLY A 144 0.11 17.47 -9.81
CA GLY A 144 1.42 18.13 -9.84
C GLY A 144 1.40 19.52 -10.50
N TYR A 145 0.63 19.71 -11.59
CA TYR A 145 0.67 20.93 -12.38
C TYR A 145 -0.50 21.89 -12.14
N VAL A 146 -1.71 21.40 -11.84
CA VAL A 146 -2.93 22.22 -11.80
C VAL A 146 -3.34 22.60 -10.38
N ALA A 147 -3.14 21.70 -9.41
CA ALA A 147 -3.59 21.94 -8.04
C ALA A 147 -2.62 22.79 -7.20
N GLY A 148 -1.43 23.12 -7.70
CA GLY A 148 -0.40 23.83 -6.94
C GLY A 148 0.03 23.08 -5.66
N LEU A 149 -0.36 21.81 -5.54
CA LEU A 149 0.06 20.93 -4.46
C LEU A 149 1.47 20.47 -4.80
N GLU A 150 2.46 21.34 -4.54
CA GLU A 150 3.86 20.95 -4.32
C GLU A 150 4.00 20.07 -3.05
N LEU A 151 3.02 19.20 -2.77
CA LEU A 151 3.12 18.18 -1.74
C LEU A 151 3.96 17.04 -2.29
N GLY A 152 5.29 17.26 -2.33
CA GLY A 152 6.20 16.19 -1.94
C GLY A 152 7.32 15.79 -2.89
N VAL A 153 7.54 16.43 -4.04
CA VAL A 153 8.80 16.27 -4.81
C VAL A 153 9.17 17.57 -5.56
N SER A 154 9.57 18.62 -4.84
CA SER A 154 10.29 19.77 -5.42
C SER A 154 11.73 19.40 -5.78
N GLY A 155 11.92 18.36 -6.61
CA GLY A 155 13.23 17.76 -6.89
C GLY A 155 13.38 17.11 -8.27
N LEU A 156 12.55 17.47 -9.25
CA LEU A 156 12.77 17.09 -10.65
C LEU A 156 12.95 18.29 -11.59
N GLU A 157 13.39 19.42 -11.04
CA GLU A 157 14.10 20.50 -11.77
C GLU A 157 15.25 21.04 -10.91
#